data_AF-A0A952HAL3-F1
#
_entry.id   AF-A0A952HAL3-F1
#
_cell.length_a   1.000
_cell.length_b   1.000
_cell.length_c   1.000
_cell.angle_alpha   90.00
_cell.angle_beta   90.00
_cell.angle_gamma   90.00
#
_symmetry.space_group_name_H-M   'P 1'
#
loop_
_entity.id
_entity.type
_entity.pdbx_description
1 polymer ?
#
loop_
_entity_poly.entity_id
_entity_poly.type
_entity_poly.pdbx_seq_one_letter_code
_entity_poly.pdbx_strand_id
1 'polypeptide(L)'
;PGSAGNMWVVPEKAKNKGLAEKFIDITMTPKIQALIGNNGGVPVAAKTSDITDEKSKELIANFNTLTGEDGIAYYPDWPTPTFYDQLNAGLQELINGTKSPADVNKELGSEYQSGVDEIVNQ
;
A
#
# COMPACT_ATOMS: atom_id res chain seq x y z
N PRO A 1 6.19 7.83 -0.24
CA PRO A 1 6.00 6.53 0.43
C PRO A 1 5.21 5.55 -0.45
N GLY A 2 5.78 4.38 -0.75
CA GLY A 2 5.06 3.28 -1.41
C GLY A 2 4.20 2.49 -0.41
N SER A 3 3.22 1.71 -0.88
CA SER A 3 2.42 0.79 -0.03
C SER A 3 2.78 -0.67 -0.35
N ALA A 4 2.60 -1.58 0.61
CA ALA A 4 2.91 -3.01 0.50
C ALA A 4 2.13 -3.73 -0.63
N GLY A 5 1.08 -3.11 -1.18
CA GLY A 5 0.31 -3.68 -2.29
C GLY A 5 -0.50 -4.92 -1.89
N ASN A 6 -0.76 -5.81 -2.84
CA ASN A 6 -1.52 -7.03 -2.60
C ASN A 6 -0.63 -8.12 -2.01
N MET A 7 -1.04 -8.68 -0.88
CA MET A 7 -0.30 -9.73 -0.18
C MET A 7 -0.78 -11.12 -0.58
N TRP A 8 0.16 -12.03 -0.82
CA TRP A 8 -0.15 -13.46 -0.82
C TRP A 8 -0.33 -13.94 0.63
N VAL A 9 -1.41 -14.67 0.88
CA VAL A 9 -1.73 -15.19 2.22
C VAL A 9 -1.94 -16.69 2.18
N VAL A 10 -1.42 -17.39 3.19
CA VAL A 10 -1.73 -18.80 3.44
C VAL A 10 -2.89 -18.84 4.44
N PRO A 11 -4.09 -19.31 4.05
CA PRO A 11 -5.21 -19.38 4.98
C PRO A 11 -4.91 -20.33 6.14
N GLU A 12 -5.25 -19.93 7.36
CA GLU A 12 -4.94 -20.72 8.55
C GLU A 12 -5.58 -22.13 8.50
N LYS A 13 -6.78 -22.23 7.91
CA LYS A 13 -7.53 -23.49 7.74
C LYS A 13 -7.28 -24.17 6.38
N ALA A 14 -6.24 -23.79 5.64
CA ALA A 14 -5.94 -24.41 4.36
C ALA A 14 -5.66 -25.91 4.54
N LYS A 15 -6.35 -26.75 3.75
CA LYS A 15 -6.18 -28.22 3.80
C LYS A 15 -4.76 -28.66 3.40
N ASN A 16 -4.03 -27.81 2.68
CA ASN A 16 -2.66 -28.05 2.26
C ASN A 16 -1.88 -26.73 2.20
N LYS A 17 -1.28 -26.33 3.33
CA LYS A 17 -0.46 -25.12 3.44
C LYS A 17 0.78 -25.19 2.53
N GLY A 18 1.41 -26.36 2.41
CA GLY A 18 2.60 -26.55 1.58
C GLY A 18 2.40 -26.31 0.08
N LEU A 19 1.20 -26.60 -0.47
CA LEU A 19 0.91 -26.23 -1.86
C LEU A 19 0.72 -24.72 -2.04
N ALA A 20 0.15 -24.02 -1.05
CA ALA A 20 0.03 -22.57 -1.09
C ALA A 20 1.41 -21.91 -1.02
N GLU A 21 2.28 -22.37 -0.12
CA GLU A 21 3.68 -21.93 0.00
C GLU A 21 4.44 -22.16 -1.32
N LYS A 22 4.30 -23.36 -1.91
CA LYS A 22 4.94 -23.66 -3.21
C LYS A 22 4.46 -22.74 -4.33
N PHE A 23 3.18 -22.37 -4.35
CA PHE A 23 2.68 -21.40 -5.32
C PHE A 23 3.31 -20.02 -5.08
N ILE A 24 3.38 -19.56 -3.84
CA ILE A 24 4.02 -18.29 -3.47
C ILE A 24 5.49 -18.31 -3.92
N ASP A 25 6.24 -19.36 -3.62
CA ASP A 25 7.64 -19.52 -4.05
C ASP A 25 7.80 -19.42 -5.57
N ILE A 26 6.90 -20.03 -6.35
CA ILE A 26 6.91 -19.93 -7.81
C ILE A 26 6.77 -18.47 -8.24
N THR A 27 5.86 -17.71 -7.62
CA THR A 27 5.67 -16.28 -7.93
C THR A 27 6.90 -15.43 -7.57
N MET A 28 7.69 -15.86 -6.59
CA MET A 28 8.90 -15.16 -6.15
C MET A 28 10.14 -15.49 -6.98
N THR A 29 10.05 -16.42 -7.95
CA THR A 29 11.20 -16.75 -8.81
C THR A 29 11.64 -15.55 -9.67
N PRO A 30 12.94 -15.43 -10.01
CA PRO A 30 13.43 -14.33 -10.84
C PRO A 30 12.69 -14.17 -12.17
N LYS A 31 12.33 -15.29 -12.80
CA LYS A 31 11.57 -15.30 -14.06
C LYS A 31 10.20 -14.63 -13.90
N ILE A 32 9.47 -14.95 -12.82
CA ILE A 32 8.13 -14.39 -12.61
C ILE A 32 8.23 -12.94 -12.12
N GLN A 33 9.21 -12.59 -11.29
CA GLN A 33 9.45 -11.20 -10.89
C GLN A 33 9.76 -10.31 -12.10
N ALA A 34 10.62 -10.77 -13.03
CA ALA A 34 10.89 -10.08 -14.28
C ALA A 34 9.63 -9.99 -15.17
N LEU A 35 8.82 -11.05 -15.23
CA LEU A 35 7.55 -11.04 -15.96
C LEU A 35 6.58 -10.00 -15.39
N ILE A 36 6.43 -9.92 -14.07
CA ILE A 36 5.57 -8.93 -13.40
C ILE A 36 6.06 -7.51 -13.72
N GLY A 37 7.36 -7.24 -13.56
CA GLY A 37 7.92 -5.92 -13.84
C GLY A 37 7.75 -5.49 -15.30
N ASN A 38 8.02 -6.38 -16.25
CA ASN A 38 7.85 -6.09 -17.68
C ASN A 38 6.37 -5.93 -18.11
N ASN A 39 5.41 -6.36 -17.30
CA ASN A 39 3.97 -6.13 -17.53
C ASN A 39 3.41 -4.95 -16.71
N GLY A 40 4.28 -4.07 -16.19
CA GLY A 40 3.88 -2.85 -15.49
C GLY A 40 3.55 -3.04 -14.00
N GLY A 41 3.82 -4.22 -13.43
CA GLY A 41 3.71 -4.45 -12.00
C GLY A 41 4.92 -3.95 -11.22
N VAL A 42 4.79 -3.86 -9.89
CA VAL A 42 5.89 -3.58 -8.96
C VAL A 42 6.26 -4.87 -8.22
N PRO A 43 7.20 -5.67 -8.76
CA PRO A 43 7.70 -6.87 -8.11
C PRO A 43 8.52 -6.55 -6.84
N VAL A 44 8.37 -7.38 -5.80
CA VAL A 44 9.05 -7.22 -4.51
C VAL A 44 10.56 -7.49 -4.62
N ALA A 45 10.98 -8.35 -5.56
CA ALA A 45 12.36 -8.81 -5.67
C ALA A 45 12.93 -8.70 -7.09
N ALA A 46 12.46 -7.75 -7.92
CA ALA A 46 13.01 -7.61 -9.26
C ALA A 46 14.37 -6.93 -9.27
N LYS A 47 15.22 -7.44 -10.16
CA LYS A 47 16.43 -6.78 -10.58
C LYS A 47 16.10 -5.87 -11.75
N THR A 48 16.46 -4.59 -11.65
CA THR A 48 16.27 -3.61 -12.73
C THR A 48 16.97 -4.01 -14.03
N SER A 49 18.02 -4.85 -13.96
CA SER A 49 18.70 -5.45 -15.11
C SER A 49 17.79 -6.34 -15.97
N ASP A 50 16.75 -6.91 -15.37
CA ASP A 50 15.86 -7.90 -16.01
C ASP A 50 14.61 -7.22 -16.62
N ILE A 51 14.55 -5.89 -16.58
CA ILE A 51 13.43 -5.07 -17.04
C ILE A 51 13.82 -4.36 -18.34
N THR A 52 13.02 -4.60 -19.37
CA THR A 52 13.22 -4.04 -20.72
C THR A 52 12.34 -2.83 -21.01
N ASP A 53 11.17 -2.73 -20.37
CA ASP A 53 10.35 -1.53 -20.49
C ASP A 53 10.93 -0.39 -19.65
N GLU A 54 11.22 0.75 -20.29
CA GLU A 54 11.91 1.88 -19.64
C GLU A 54 11.10 2.49 -18.49
N LYS A 55 9.76 2.57 -18.62
CA LYS A 55 8.91 3.13 -17.55
C LYS A 55 8.84 2.18 -16.36
N SER A 56 8.69 0.89 -16.61
CA SER A 56 8.77 -0.13 -15.56
C SER A 56 10.14 -0.11 -14.88
N LYS A 57 11.21 0.09 -15.63
CA LYS A 57 12.57 0.15 -15.07
C LYS A 57 12.75 1.33 -14.13
N GLU A 58 12.27 2.51 -14.51
CA GLU A 58 12.24 3.70 -13.66
C GLU A 58 11.39 3.47 -12.40
N LEU A 59 10.18 2.94 -12.57
CA LEU A 59 9.27 2.62 -11.46
C LEU A 59 9.91 1.67 -10.45
N ILE A 60 10.54 0.58 -10.93
CA ILE A 60 11.18 -0.44 -10.09
C ILE A 60 12.45 0.10 -9.43
N ALA A 61 13.23 0.95 -10.12
CA ALA A 61 14.39 1.61 -9.51
C ALA A 61 13.98 2.53 -8.36
N ASN A 62 12.89 3.30 -8.52
CA ASN A 62 12.34 4.13 -7.46
C ASN A 62 11.82 3.29 -6.30
N PHE A 63 11.10 2.19 -6.58
CA PHE A 63 10.63 1.28 -5.54
C PHE A 63 11.77 0.65 -4.75
N ASN A 64 12.83 0.19 -5.43
CA ASN A 64 14.02 -0.38 -4.77
C ASN A 64 14.75 0.65 -3.90
N THR A 65 14.81 1.91 -4.36
CA THR A 65 15.38 3.03 -3.58
C THR A 65 14.57 3.24 -2.30
N LEU A 66 13.25 3.40 -2.42
CA LEU A 66 12.36 3.58 -1.27
C LEU A 66 12.43 2.40 -0.29
N THR A 67 12.49 1.16 -0.80
CA THR A 67 12.67 -0.03 0.03
C THR A 67 13.98 0.01 0.82
N GLY A 68 15.08 0.42 0.18
CA GLY A 68 16.40 0.53 0.81
C GLY A 68 16.52 1.65 1.84
N GLU A 69 15.63 2.64 1.79
CA GLU A 69 15.58 3.79 2.70
C GLU A 69 14.52 3.63 3.81
N ASP A 70 13.93 2.44 3.98
CA ASP A 70 12.75 2.22 4.85
C ASP A 70 11.60 3.21 4.54
N GLY A 71 11.50 3.66 3.28
CA GLY A 71 10.54 4.66 2.81
C GLY A 71 9.20 4.10 2.33
N ILE A 72 8.97 2.79 2.51
CA ILE A 72 7.65 2.18 2.28
C ILE A 72 6.77 2.51 3.49
N ALA A 73 5.66 3.21 3.24
CA ALA A 73 4.63 3.35 4.25
C ALA A 73 3.81 2.05 4.27
N TYR A 74 3.52 1.56 5.46
CA TYR A 74 2.41 0.63 5.60
C TYR A 74 1.13 1.30 5.11
N TYR A 75 0.15 0.49 4.70
CA TYR A 75 -1.20 1.00 4.47
C TYR A 75 -1.52 1.90 5.65
N PRO A 76 -1.90 3.17 5.44
CA PRO A 76 -2.11 4.08 6.54
C PRO A 76 -3.10 3.40 7.48
N ASP A 77 -2.71 3.20 8.74
CA ASP A 77 -3.58 2.68 9.79
C ASP A 77 -4.69 3.71 9.97
N TRP A 78 -5.67 3.64 9.07
CA TRP A 78 -6.86 4.42 9.13
C TRP A 78 -7.63 3.89 10.34
N PRO A 79 -7.81 4.72 11.36
CA PRO A 79 -8.41 4.27 12.60
C PRO A 79 -9.88 3.90 12.40
N THR A 80 -10.46 4.22 11.24
CA THR A 80 -11.79 3.78 10.82
C THR A 80 -11.79 3.33 9.36
N PRO A 81 -12.69 2.42 8.97
CA PRO A 81 -12.89 2.06 7.56
C PRO A 81 -13.36 3.22 6.66
N THR A 82 -13.89 4.29 7.25
CA THR A 82 -14.49 5.43 6.55
C THR A 82 -13.55 6.64 6.44
N PHE A 83 -12.35 6.57 7.00
CA PHE A 83 -11.45 7.74 7.10
C PHE A 83 -11.07 8.32 5.73
N TYR A 84 -11.04 7.51 4.67
CA TYR A 84 -10.86 8.00 3.31
C TYR A 84 -11.99 8.90 2.82
N ASP A 85 -13.23 8.52 3.12
CA ASP A 85 -14.40 9.27 2.70
C ASP A 85 -14.43 10.61 3.42
N GLN A 86 -14.06 10.61 4.71
CA GLN A 86 -13.88 11.80 5.54
C GLN A 86 -12.79 12.73 4.98
N LEU A 87 -11.61 12.18 4.65
CA LEU A 87 -10.52 12.93 3.99
C LEU A 87 -10.99 13.57 2.69
N ASN A 88 -11.70 12.83 1.83
CA ASN A 88 -12.19 13.34 0.56
C ASN A 88 -13.29 14.40 0.75
N ALA A 89 -14.16 14.25 1.73
CA ALA A 89 -15.19 15.24 2.05
C ALA A 89 -14.56 16.54 2.54
N GLY A 90 -13.65 16.48 3.51
CA GLY A 90 -12.93 17.65 4.02
C GLY A 90 -12.12 18.37 2.94
N LEU A 91 -11.47 17.61 2.03
CA LEU A 91 -10.78 18.20 0.87
C LEU A 91 -11.74 18.94 -0.07
N GLN A 92 -12.92 18.38 -0.35
CA GLN A 92 -13.92 19.04 -1.18
C GLN A 92 -14.40 20.35 -0.54
N GLU A 93 -14.66 20.35 0.77
CA GLU A 93 -15.07 21.56 1.48
C GLU A 93 -13.98 22.63 1.50
N LEU A 94 -12.72 22.21 1.62
CA LEU A 94 -11.57 23.11 1.53
C LEU A 94 -11.48 23.76 0.15
N ILE A 95 -11.54 22.96 -0.93
CA ILE A 95 -11.42 23.45 -2.31
C ILE A 95 -12.61 24.34 -2.68
N ASN A 96 -13.80 24.02 -2.20
CA ASN A 96 -15.00 24.83 -2.41
C ASN A 96 -15.03 26.10 -1.54
N GLY A 97 -14.10 26.25 -0.60
CA GLY A 97 -14.04 27.38 0.33
C GLY A 97 -15.16 27.39 1.37
N THR A 98 -15.86 26.27 1.57
CA THR A 98 -16.93 26.15 2.55
C THR A 98 -16.40 25.91 3.97
N LYS A 99 -15.15 25.44 4.10
CA LYS A 99 -14.41 25.34 5.37
C LYS A 99 -13.00 25.91 5.23
N SER A 100 -12.46 26.44 6.33
CA SER A 100 -11.07 26.89 6.38
C SER A 100 -10.11 25.70 6.53
N PRO A 101 -8.81 25.85 6.17
CA PRO A 101 -7.82 24.81 6.43
C PRO A 101 -7.77 24.35 7.90
N ALA A 102 -7.95 25.29 8.84
CA ALA A 102 -7.93 25.01 10.27
C ALA A 102 -9.14 24.17 10.71
N ASP A 103 -10.31 24.45 10.16
CA ASP A 103 -11.54 23.71 10.47
C ASP A 103 -11.47 22.28 9.95
N VAL A 104 -11.03 22.10 8.69
CA VAL A 104 -10.86 20.76 8.08
C VAL A 104 -9.80 19.96 8.86
N ASN A 105 -8.68 20.56 9.23
CA ASN A 105 -7.66 19.88 10.02
C ASN A 105 -8.18 19.45 11.41
N LYS A 106 -8.98 20.29 12.07
CA LYS A 106 -9.57 19.98 13.36
C LYS A 106 -10.59 18.83 13.27
N GLU A 107 -11.44 18.85 12.25
CA GLU A 107 -12.44 17.81 11.99
C GLU A 107 -11.79 16.46 11.75
N LEU A 108 -10.89 16.36 10.77
CA LEU A 108 -10.17 15.13 10.46
C LEU A 108 -9.38 14.60 11.66
N GLY A 109 -8.74 15.48 12.43
CA GLY A 109 -8.04 15.09 13.65
C GLY A 109 -8.97 14.53 14.73
N SER A 110 -10.19 15.06 14.84
CA SER A 110 -11.19 14.58 15.81
C SER A 110 -11.75 13.22 15.40
N GLU A 111 -12.06 13.03 14.12
CA GLU A 111 -12.52 11.76 13.56
C GLU A 111 -11.44 10.67 13.67
N TYR A 112 -10.18 11.03 13.42
CA TYR A 112 -9.04 10.15 13.61
C TYR A 112 -8.96 9.66 15.06
N GLN A 113 -8.96 10.60 16.02
CA GLN A 113 -8.86 10.27 17.44
C GLN A 113 -10.04 9.40 17.90
N SER A 114 -11.25 9.68 17.43
CA SER A 114 -12.43 8.85 17.74
C SER A 114 -12.23 7.40 17.31
N GLY A 115 -11.72 7.17 16.09
CA GLY A 115 -11.44 5.80 15.64
C GLY A 115 -10.33 5.12 16.44
N VAL A 116 -9.29 5.86 16.84
CA VAL A 116 -8.22 5.33 17.70
C VAL A 116 -8.80 4.89 19.04
N ASP A 117 -9.63 5.73 19.65
CA ASP A 117 -10.26 5.44 20.94
C ASP A 117 -11.19 4.23 20.83
N GLU A 118 -11.92 4.06 19.72
CA GLU A 118 -12.75 2.87 19.47
C GLU A 118 -11.93 1.58 19.36
N ILE A 119 -10.73 1.62 18.75
CA ILE A 119 -9.88 0.43 18.60
C ILE A 119 -9.21 0.07 19.93
N VAL A 120 -8.65 1.06 20.64
CA VAL A 120 -7.82 0.83 21.84
C VAL A 120 -8.66 0.43 23.06
N ASN A 121 -9.95 0.80 23.09
CA ASN A 121 -10.86 0.47 24.19
C ASN A 121 -11.72 -0.79 23.97
N GLN A 122 -11.44 -1.61 22.94
CA GLN A 122 -12.04 -2.93 22.72
C GLN A 122 -11.31 -4.04 23.49
#